data_AF-A0A4U5UQ30-F1
#
_entry.id   AF-A0A4U5UQ30-F1
#
_cell.length_a   1.000
_cell.length_b   1.000
_cell.length_c   1.000
_cell.angle_alpha   90.00
_cell.angle_beta   90.00
_cell.angle_gamma   90.00
#
_symmetry.space_group_name_H-M   'P 1'
#
loop_
_entity.id
_entity.type
_entity.pdbx_description
1 polymer ?
#
loop_
_entity_poly.entity_id
_entity_poly.type
_entity_poly.pdbx_seq_one_letter_code
_entity_poly.pdbx_strand_id
1 'polypeptide(L)'
;MRRHSKKKNVILAVLLLVGATYFISHVDFLMAGLSRSHEPIPNELTWQTERLISKESWVEQGDYLPLNVSYQLLAGAPSTQQRYLSVGLSSVKRKKGSYLIPTLQSLFSQSSPQERSSIVVIVLLADFDFSWRVATVKEIKTAFASELEQGQLVVLHVPQDWYPPLTGTVHM
;
A
#
# COMPACT_ATOMS: atom_id res chain seq x y z
N MET A 1 -39.71 -64.68 20.22
CA MET A 1 -40.00 -63.24 20.09
C MET A 1 -38.83 -62.38 20.62
N ARG A 2 -37.82 -61.99 19.81
CA ARG A 2 -36.79 -60.98 20.22
C ARG A 2 -35.78 -60.51 19.16
N ARG A 3 -36.03 -60.67 17.85
CA ARG A 3 -35.06 -60.31 16.78
C ARG A 3 -35.34 -58.98 16.06
N HIS A 4 -36.57 -58.47 16.14
CA HIS A 4 -36.99 -57.28 15.37
C HIS A 4 -36.77 -55.93 16.10
N SER A 5 -36.59 -55.95 17.43
CA SER A 5 -36.32 -54.75 18.24
C SER A 5 -34.85 -54.31 18.15
N LYS A 6 -33.89 -55.24 18.11
CA LYS A 6 -32.46 -54.92 17.98
C LYS A 6 -32.14 -54.13 16.70
N LYS A 7 -32.73 -54.51 15.56
CA LYS A 7 -32.52 -53.80 14.28
C LYS A 7 -33.06 -52.37 14.30
N LYS A 8 -34.23 -52.14 14.92
CA LYS A 8 -34.81 -50.80 15.07
C LYS A 8 -33.94 -49.90 15.96
N ASN A 9 -33.38 -50.46 17.03
CA ASN A 9 -32.49 -49.72 17.93
C ASN A 9 -31.15 -49.39 17.27
N VAL A 10 -30.63 -50.27 16.40
CA VAL A 10 -29.41 -50.00 15.60
C VAL A 10 -29.67 -48.89 14.59
N ILE A 11 -30.79 -48.91 13.87
CA ILE A 11 -31.14 -47.87 12.90
C ILE A 11 -31.35 -46.52 13.59
N LEU A 12 -32.00 -46.50 14.76
CA LEU A 12 -32.18 -45.29 15.56
C LEU A 12 -30.85 -44.74 16.06
N ALA A 13 -29.92 -45.61 16.49
CA ALA A 13 -28.57 -45.20 16.90
C ALA A 13 -27.76 -44.58 15.75
N VAL A 14 -27.87 -45.13 14.54
CA VAL A 14 -27.21 -44.59 13.34
C VAL A 14 -27.81 -43.25 12.94
N LEU A 15 -29.14 -43.09 12.98
CA LEU A 15 -29.79 -41.82 12.68
C LEU A 15 -29.44 -40.73 13.72
N LEU A 16 -29.31 -41.10 15.00
CA LEU A 16 -28.85 -40.18 16.04
C LEU A 16 -27.37 -39.81 15.85
N LEU A 17 -26.51 -40.73 15.42
CA LEU A 17 -25.12 -40.44 15.09
C LEU A 17 -25.01 -39.49 13.90
N VAL A 18 -25.74 -39.75 12.81
CA VAL A 18 -25.74 -38.87 11.62
C VAL A 18 -26.34 -37.50 11.97
N GLY A 19 -27.46 -37.47 12.68
CA GLY A 19 -28.06 -36.22 13.17
C GLY A 19 -27.13 -35.45 14.10
N ALA A 20 -26.42 -36.14 15.00
CA ALA A 20 -25.42 -35.53 15.87
C ALA A 20 -24.24 -34.97 15.06
N THR A 21 -23.74 -35.69 14.05
CA THR A 21 -22.66 -35.17 13.19
C THR A 21 -23.10 -33.97 12.36
N TYR A 22 -24.36 -33.94 11.90
CA TYR A 22 -24.92 -32.79 11.19
C TYR A 22 -25.18 -31.60 12.13
N PHE A 23 -25.60 -31.87 13.37
CA PHE A 23 -25.80 -30.84 14.37
C PHE A 23 -24.47 -30.24 14.83
N ILE A 24 -23.45 -31.08 15.08
CA ILE A 24 -22.09 -30.63 15.42
C ILE A 24 -21.50 -29.83 14.26
N SER A 25 -21.62 -30.27 13.01
CA SER A 25 -21.12 -29.51 11.86
C SER A 25 -21.90 -28.20 11.63
N HIS A 26 -23.20 -28.15 11.95
CA HIS A 26 -23.99 -26.92 11.87
C HIS A 26 -23.68 -25.94 13.01
N VAL A 27 -23.37 -26.45 14.21
CA VAL A 27 -22.89 -25.64 15.35
C VAL A 27 -21.48 -25.15 15.08
N ASP A 28 -20.58 -25.98 14.55
CA ASP A 28 -19.24 -25.57 14.10
C ASP A 28 -19.31 -24.53 12.99
N PHE A 29 -20.25 -24.65 12.05
CA PHE A 29 -20.49 -23.65 10.99
C PHE A 29 -21.05 -22.32 11.56
N LEU A 30 -21.95 -22.38 12.53
CA LEU A 30 -22.47 -21.19 13.21
C LEU A 30 -21.42 -20.53 14.13
N MET A 31 -20.57 -21.31 14.80
CA MET A 31 -19.44 -20.82 15.60
C MET A 31 -18.31 -20.28 14.72
N ALA A 32 -18.10 -20.83 13.52
CA ALA A 32 -17.23 -20.26 12.50
C ALA A 32 -17.79 -18.93 11.94
N GLY A 33 -19.11 -18.77 11.93
CA GLY A 33 -19.78 -17.51 11.56
C GLY A 33 -19.76 -16.44 12.67
N LEU A 34 -19.79 -16.84 13.94
CA LEU A 34 -19.87 -15.94 15.10
C LEU A 34 -18.49 -15.58 15.71
N SER A 35 -17.42 -16.32 15.39
CA SER A 35 -16.03 -15.97 15.76
C SER A 35 -15.33 -15.03 14.77
N ARG A 36 -16.04 -14.32 13.89
CA ARG A 36 -15.48 -13.15 13.19
C ARG A 36 -15.47 -11.91 14.10
N SER A 37 -14.85 -12.04 15.26
CA SER A 37 -14.21 -10.91 15.92
C SER A 37 -12.92 -10.62 15.15
N HIS A 38 -12.85 -9.43 14.56
CA HIS A 38 -11.64 -8.68 14.24
C HIS A 38 -10.37 -9.53 14.11
N GLU A 39 -10.04 -9.97 12.89
CA GLU A 39 -8.63 -10.26 12.62
C GLU A 39 -7.86 -8.94 12.72
N PRO A 40 -6.84 -8.84 13.58
CA PRO A 40 -5.91 -7.74 13.49
C PRO A 40 -5.24 -7.86 12.12
N ILE A 41 -5.32 -6.77 11.35
CA ILE A 41 -4.57 -6.59 10.11
C ILE A 41 -3.13 -7.08 10.37
N PRO A 42 -2.58 -8.03 9.59
CA PRO A 42 -1.21 -8.47 9.78
C PRO A 42 -0.30 -7.26 9.82
N ASN A 43 0.53 -7.15 10.87
CA ASN A 43 1.53 -6.09 11.06
C ASN A 43 2.58 -6.01 9.92
N GLU A 44 2.39 -6.71 8.80
CA GLU A 44 3.26 -6.72 7.63
C GLU A 44 3.08 -5.53 6.67
N LEU A 45 2.07 -4.68 6.86
CA LEU A 45 1.90 -3.45 6.06
C LEU A 45 2.01 -2.17 6.89
N THR A 46 2.46 -2.28 8.13
CA THR A 46 2.71 -1.14 9.01
C THR A 46 4.19 -1.12 9.37
N TRP A 47 5.02 -0.74 8.40
CA TRP A 47 6.32 -0.16 8.74
C TRP A 47 6.04 1.19 9.39
N GLN A 48 5.69 1.18 10.68
CA GLN A 48 5.91 2.34 11.53
C GLN A 48 7.41 2.59 11.48
N THR A 49 7.81 3.48 10.59
CA THR A 49 9.15 4.00 10.52
C THR A 49 9.31 4.94 11.70
N GLU A 50 9.32 4.39 12.93
CA GLU A 50 10.09 4.97 14.03
C GLU A 50 11.56 4.70 13.74
N ARG A 51 12.02 5.20 12.59
CA ARG A 51 13.43 5.52 12.46
C ARG A 51 13.60 6.66 13.43
N LEU A 52 14.25 6.39 14.57
CA LEU A 52 14.93 7.40 15.35
C LEU A 52 15.93 8.04 14.39
N ILE A 53 15.44 9.00 13.59
CA ILE A 53 16.25 10.01 12.93
C ILE A 53 17.08 10.54 14.07
N SER A 54 18.39 10.32 14.01
CA SER A 54 19.34 10.82 14.99
C SER A 54 18.92 12.23 15.34
N LYS A 55 18.58 12.47 16.61
CA LYS A 55 18.09 13.75 17.13
C LYS A 55 19.05 14.92 16.87
N GLU A 56 20.25 14.61 16.41
CA GLU A 56 21.27 15.50 15.87
C GLU A 56 21.06 15.75 14.36
N SER A 57 19.81 15.88 13.93
CA SER A 57 19.47 16.17 12.54
C SER A 57 19.55 17.67 12.35
N TRP A 58 20.03 18.09 11.18
CA TRP A 58 20.15 19.48 10.71
C TRP A 58 18.80 20.25 10.61
N VAL A 59 17.78 19.81 11.34
CA VAL A 59 16.37 20.23 11.39
C VAL A 59 16.12 21.30 12.44
N GLU A 60 16.97 21.42 13.47
CA GLU A 60 16.79 22.39 14.57
C GLU A 60 17.14 23.85 14.19
N GLN A 61 17.67 24.09 12.98
CA GLN A 61 18.25 25.39 12.62
C GLN A 61 17.35 26.35 11.81
N GLY A 62 16.10 26.01 11.50
CA GLY A 62 15.27 26.89 10.67
C GLY A 62 13.79 26.57 10.69
N ASP A 63 12.98 27.62 10.52
CA ASP A 63 11.52 27.68 10.54
C ASP A 63 10.81 26.72 9.56
N TYR A 64 10.83 25.41 9.83
CA TYR A 64 10.09 24.42 9.05
C TYR A 64 8.95 23.80 9.89
N LEU A 65 7.81 23.57 9.23
CA LEU A 65 6.70 22.85 9.84
C LEU A 65 7.12 21.40 10.13
N PRO A 66 6.99 20.89 11.36
CA PRO A 66 7.18 19.47 11.64
C PRO A 66 6.02 18.70 11.00
N LEU A 67 6.18 18.36 9.73
CA LEU A 67 5.18 17.61 8.98
C LEU A 67 5.30 16.13 9.38
N ASN A 68 4.59 15.74 10.45
CA ASN A 68 4.30 14.33 10.75
C ASN A 68 3.27 13.80 9.75
N VAL A 69 3.67 13.71 8.48
CA VAL A 69 2.79 13.38 7.36
C VAL A 69 2.92 11.89 7.05
N SER A 70 1.78 11.19 7.05
CA SER A 70 1.73 9.85 6.50
C SER A 70 1.68 9.90 4.98
N TYR A 71 2.56 9.15 4.34
CA TYR A 71 2.58 8.99 2.89
C TYR A 71 2.30 7.53 2.51
N GLN A 72 1.81 7.34 1.30
CA GLN A 72 1.62 6.04 0.67
C GLN A 72 2.74 5.84 -0.35
N LEU A 73 3.52 4.77 -0.20
CA LEU A 73 4.48 4.33 -1.20
C LEU A 73 3.74 3.55 -2.30
N LEU A 74 3.72 4.10 -3.52
CA LEU A 74 2.97 3.53 -4.65
C LEU A 74 3.84 2.68 -5.58
N ALA A 75 5.13 3.02 -5.71
CA ALA A 75 6.11 2.27 -6.48
C ALA A 75 7.56 2.58 -6.04
N GLY A 76 8.45 1.62 -6.31
CA GLY A 76 9.86 1.70 -5.94
C GLY A 76 10.09 1.36 -4.47
N ALA A 77 11.34 1.41 -4.04
CA ALA A 77 11.73 1.22 -2.65
C ALA A 77 12.68 2.34 -2.23
N PRO A 78 12.41 3.08 -1.13
CA PRO A 78 13.37 4.00 -0.56
C PRO A 78 14.66 3.26 -0.23
N SER A 79 15.79 3.75 -0.75
CA SER A 79 17.09 3.18 -0.42
C SER A 79 17.52 3.61 0.98
N THR A 80 18.09 2.69 1.76
CA THR A 80 18.75 2.99 3.03
C THR A 80 20.14 3.61 2.83
N GLN A 81 20.68 3.52 1.61
CA GLN A 81 21.97 4.08 1.25
C GLN A 81 21.86 5.57 0.96
N GLN A 82 22.78 6.36 1.51
CA GLN A 82 22.90 7.77 1.19
C GLN A 82 23.25 7.95 -0.30
N ARG A 83 22.44 8.76 -0.98
CA ARG A 83 22.65 9.19 -2.38
C ARG A 83 23.25 10.60 -2.38
N TYR A 84 23.91 10.97 -3.47
CA TYR A 84 24.50 12.30 -3.65
C TYR A 84 23.43 13.39 -3.82
N LEU A 85 22.37 13.09 -4.59
CA LEU A 85 21.30 14.06 -4.89
C LEU A 85 19.92 13.40 -4.81
N SER A 86 18.96 14.12 -4.23
CA SER A 86 17.53 13.78 -4.28
C SER A 86 16.77 14.83 -5.10
N VAL A 87 15.98 14.40 -6.07
CA VAL A 87 15.16 15.27 -6.92
C VAL A 87 13.69 15.04 -6.61
N GLY A 88 13.02 16.04 -6.02
CA GLY A 88 11.59 16.00 -5.75
C GLY A 88 10.77 16.52 -6.94
N LEU A 89 9.83 15.72 -7.44
CA LEU A 89 8.89 16.10 -8.49
C LEU A 89 7.45 15.91 -7.99
N SER A 90 6.60 16.94 -8.08
CA SER A 90 5.18 16.82 -7.78
C SER A 90 4.36 16.90 -9.05
N SER A 91 3.36 16.03 -9.20
CA SER A 91 2.49 15.99 -10.37
C SER A 91 1.02 15.81 -9.99
N VAL A 92 0.16 16.52 -10.73
CA VAL A 92 -1.30 16.42 -10.66
C VAL A 92 -1.87 16.08 -12.04
N LYS A 93 -3.11 15.62 -12.10
CA LYS A 93 -3.81 15.34 -13.36
C LYS A 93 -3.93 16.63 -14.15
N ARG A 94 -3.67 16.55 -15.46
CA ARG A 94 -3.81 17.66 -16.40
C ARG A 94 -4.83 17.32 -17.46
N LYS A 95 -5.53 18.33 -17.97
CA LYS A 95 -6.47 18.19 -19.09
C LYS A 95 -5.77 17.89 -20.42
N LYS A 96 -4.53 18.36 -20.59
CA LYS A 96 -3.76 18.26 -21.85
C LYS A 96 -2.42 17.53 -21.62
N GLY A 97 -2.45 16.20 -21.66
CA GLY A 97 -1.26 15.35 -21.59
C GLY A 97 -0.54 15.36 -20.23
N SER A 98 0.28 14.34 -19.98
CA SER A 98 1.11 14.25 -18.78
C SER A 98 2.54 14.71 -19.09
N TYR A 99 3.05 15.68 -18.32
CA TYR A 99 4.46 16.09 -18.40
C TYR A 99 5.37 15.12 -17.64
N LEU A 100 4.82 14.33 -16.71
CA LEU A 100 5.61 13.53 -15.78
C LEU A 100 6.45 12.46 -16.50
N ILE A 101 5.83 11.67 -17.38
CA ILE A 101 6.54 10.59 -18.08
C ILE A 101 7.65 11.14 -18.99
N PRO A 102 7.40 12.15 -19.85
CA PRO A 102 8.47 12.78 -20.62
C PRO A 102 9.59 13.39 -19.76
N THR A 103 9.26 14.02 -18.63
CA THR A 103 10.27 14.58 -17.72
C THR A 103 11.15 13.48 -17.11
N LEU A 104 10.57 12.38 -16.63
CA LEU A 104 11.32 11.26 -16.10
C LEU A 104 12.20 10.60 -17.19
N GLN A 105 11.66 10.42 -18.40
CA GLN A 105 12.44 9.91 -19.54
C GLN A 105 13.65 10.80 -19.82
N SER A 106 13.45 12.11 -19.90
CA SER A 106 14.52 13.09 -20.11
C SER A 106 15.58 13.02 -19.00
N LEU A 107 15.16 12.99 -17.74
CA LEU A 107 16.06 12.99 -16.59
C LEU A 107 16.95 11.74 -16.59
N PHE A 108 16.36 10.56 -16.74
CA PHE A 108 17.13 9.33 -16.73
C PHE A 108 17.97 9.20 -18.00
N SER A 109 17.40 9.39 -19.19
CA SER A 109 18.15 9.23 -20.45
C SER A 109 19.38 10.13 -20.58
N GLN A 110 19.35 11.35 -20.01
CA GLN A 110 20.48 12.28 -20.03
C GLN A 110 21.51 12.03 -18.92
N SER A 111 21.24 11.13 -17.98
CA SER A 111 22.17 10.75 -16.90
C SER A 111 22.91 9.47 -17.27
N SER A 112 24.22 9.44 -17.03
CA SER A 112 25.03 8.23 -17.14
C SER A 112 24.63 7.20 -16.05
N PRO A 113 24.95 5.90 -16.22
CA PRO A 113 24.64 4.88 -15.22
C PRO A 113 25.23 5.17 -13.82
N GLN A 114 26.43 5.77 -13.77
CA GLN A 114 27.10 6.16 -12.53
C GLN A 114 26.40 7.34 -11.86
N GLU A 115 25.94 8.33 -12.64
CA GLU A 115 25.14 9.43 -12.10
C GLU A 115 23.80 8.91 -11.59
N ARG A 116 23.11 8.05 -12.35
CA ARG A 116 21.83 7.45 -11.94
C ARG A 116 21.91 6.70 -10.61
N SER A 117 22.99 5.94 -10.38
CA SER A 117 23.17 5.23 -9.11
C SER A 117 23.46 6.17 -7.94
N SER A 118 23.94 7.38 -8.21
CA SER A 118 24.20 8.42 -7.21
C SER A 118 23.00 9.34 -6.92
N ILE A 119 21.94 9.29 -7.73
CA ILE A 119 20.73 10.11 -7.54
C ILE A 119 19.52 9.27 -7.11
N VAL A 120 18.53 9.92 -6.51
CA VAL A 120 17.17 9.37 -6.33
C VAL A 120 16.14 10.41 -6.73
N VAL A 121 15.18 10.01 -7.55
CA VAL A 121 14.03 10.83 -7.94
C VAL A 121 12.83 10.41 -7.13
N ILE A 122 12.21 11.38 -6.45
CA ILE A 122 11.04 11.16 -5.60
C ILE A 122 9.87 11.87 -6.26
N VAL A 123 8.91 11.10 -6.75
CA VAL A 123 7.70 11.61 -7.40
C VAL A 123 6.54 11.58 -6.42
N LEU A 124 5.97 12.74 -6.13
CA LEU A 124 4.70 12.88 -5.42
C LEU A 124 3.55 13.01 -6.43
N LEU A 125 2.66 12.03 -6.46
CA LEU A 125 1.38 12.15 -7.18
C LEU A 125 0.38 12.86 -6.26
N ALA A 126 0.27 14.17 -6.41
CA ALA A 126 -0.51 15.03 -5.53
C ALA A 126 -2.00 15.14 -5.94
N ASP A 127 -2.42 14.56 -7.06
CA ASP A 127 -3.83 14.56 -7.45
C ASP A 127 -4.66 13.60 -6.60
N PHE A 128 -5.89 13.99 -6.28
CA PHE A 128 -6.80 13.18 -5.47
C PHE A 128 -7.63 12.18 -6.30
N ASP A 129 -7.63 12.27 -7.64
CA ASP A 129 -8.24 11.29 -8.54
C ASP A 129 -7.50 9.93 -8.46
N PHE A 130 -8.15 8.97 -7.80
CA PHE A 130 -7.62 7.62 -7.62
C PHE A 130 -7.38 6.88 -8.93
N SER A 131 -8.32 6.97 -9.88
CA SER A 131 -8.21 6.27 -11.17
C SER A 131 -7.04 6.80 -11.99
N TRP A 132 -6.83 8.11 -11.98
CA TRP A 132 -5.65 8.71 -12.61
C TRP A 132 -4.36 8.26 -11.93
N ARG A 133 -4.28 8.28 -10.59
CA ARG A 133 -3.09 7.80 -9.86
C ARG A 133 -2.74 6.36 -10.21
N VAL A 134 -3.71 5.45 -10.20
CA VAL A 134 -3.49 4.05 -10.54
C VAL A 134 -2.98 3.90 -11.98
N ALA A 135 -3.58 4.61 -12.94
CA ALA A 135 -3.13 4.59 -14.33
C ALA A 135 -1.70 5.13 -14.49
N THR A 136 -1.38 6.26 -13.84
CA THR A 136 -0.04 6.86 -13.88
C THR A 136 1.00 5.98 -13.21
N VAL A 137 0.71 5.36 -12.07
CA VAL A 137 1.62 4.40 -11.41
C VAL A 137 1.88 3.20 -12.32
N LYS A 138 0.85 2.68 -13.00
CA LYS A 138 1.01 1.59 -13.96
C LYS A 138 1.92 1.98 -15.12
N GLU A 139 1.73 3.18 -15.67
CA GLU A 139 2.58 3.70 -16.74
C GLU A 139 4.04 3.85 -16.29
N ILE A 140 4.28 4.40 -15.08
CA ILE A 140 5.62 4.52 -14.49
C ILE A 140 6.26 3.15 -14.30
N LYS A 141 5.52 2.16 -13.75
CA LYS A 141 6.03 0.79 -13.55
C LYS A 141 6.45 0.14 -14.86
N THR A 142 5.71 0.36 -15.94
CA THR A 142 6.05 -0.15 -17.26
C THR A 142 7.28 0.55 -17.85
N ALA A 143 7.37 1.87 -17.72
CA ALA A 143 8.42 2.65 -18.38
C ALA A 143 9.77 2.68 -17.62
N PHE A 144 9.76 2.52 -16.30
CA PHE A 144 10.93 2.75 -15.42
C PHE A 144 11.16 1.59 -14.44
N ALA A 145 10.87 0.34 -14.85
CA ALA A 145 10.99 -0.82 -13.98
C ALA A 145 12.38 -0.93 -13.35
N SER A 146 13.45 -0.75 -14.14
CA SER A 146 14.84 -0.81 -13.66
C SER A 146 15.14 0.27 -12.62
N GLU A 147 14.75 1.52 -12.88
CA GLU A 147 14.98 2.63 -11.95
C GLU A 147 14.21 2.44 -10.63
N LEU A 148 13.01 1.87 -10.69
CA LEU A 148 12.22 1.53 -9.49
C LEU A 148 12.89 0.41 -8.69
N GLU A 149 13.35 -0.65 -9.35
CA GLU A 149 14.02 -1.80 -8.72
C GLU A 149 15.37 -1.40 -8.09
N GLN A 150 16.12 -0.50 -8.73
CA GLN A 150 17.39 0.01 -8.23
C GLN A 150 17.23 1.11 -7.16
N GLY A 151 16.00 1.46 -6.79
CA GLY A 151 15.71 2.54 -5.84
C GLY A 151 16.19 3.91 -6.32
N GLN A 152 16.26 4.11 -7.65
CA GLN A 152 16.57 5.39 -8.29
C GLN A 152 15.31 6.22 -8.52
N LEU A 153 14.15 5.58 -8.57
CA LEU A 153 12.83 6.22 -8.63
C LEU A 153 11.95 5.71 -7.49
N VAL A 154 11.29 6.63 -6.80
CA VAL A 154 10.29 6.35 -5.76
C VAL A 154 9.04 7.15 -6.06
N VAL A 155 7.88 6.52 -5.99
CA VAL A 155 6.59 7.18 -6.23
C VAL A 155 5.74 7.15 -4.97
N LEU A 156 5.32 8.32 -4.52
CA LEU A 156 4.58 8.55 -3.29
C LEU A 156 3.24 9.23 -3.58
N HIS A 157 2.31 9.10 -2.63
CA HIS A 157 1.10 9.91 -2.55
C HIS A 157 0.85 10.30 -1.10
N VAL A 158 0.26 11.48 -0.90
CA VAL A 158 -0.15 11.96 0.42
C VAL A 158 -1.66 12.16 0.39
N PRO A 159 -2.41 11.65 1.40
CA PRO A 159 -3.86 11.87 1.49
C PRO A 159 -4.22 13.36 1.54
N GLN A 160 -5.41 13.69 1.03
CA GLN A 160 -5.91 15.07 0.95
C GLN A 160 -5.95 15.79 2.31
N ASP A 161 -6.18 15.05 3.40
CA ASP A 161 -6.31 15.61 4.77
C ASP A 161 -5.03 16.31 5.25
N TRP A 162 -3.89 16.02 4.63
CA TRP A 162 -2.60 16.64 4.95
C TRP A 162 -2.33 17.93 4.15
N TYR A 163 -3.20 18.29 3.22
CA TYR A 163 -3.09 19.53 2.46
C TYR A 163 -3.90 20.63 3.13
N PRO A 164 -3.38 21.87 3.20
CA PRO A 164 -4.20 23.02 3.57
C PRO A 164 -5.45 23.09 2.68
N PRO A 165 -6.58 23.60 3.19
CA PRO A 165 -7.74 23.85 2.36
C PRO A 165 -7.35 24.64 1.10
N LEU A 166 -7.77 24.16 -0.07
CA LEU A 166 -7.48 24.79 -1.35
C LEU A 166 -8.34 26.05 -1.50
N THR A 167 -8.05 27.09 -0.73
CA THR A 167 -8.78 28.37 -0.73
C THR A 167 -8.38 29.29 -1.89
N GLY A 168 -7.66 28.79 -2.90
CA GLY A 168 -6.96 29.64 -3.87
C GLY A 168 -7.01 29.29 -5.36
N THR A 169 -7.59 28.17 -5.81
CA THR A 169 -7.65 27.87 -7.26
C THR A 169 -8.83 26.96 -7.61
N VAL A 170 -10.02 27.57 -7.64
CA VAL A 170 -11.14 27.06 -8.43
C VAL A 170 -10.80 27.36 -9.89
N HIS A 171 -10.80 26.33 -10.74
CA HIS A 171 -10.54 26.36 -12.20
C HIS A 171 -9.07 26.42 -12.66
N MET A 172 -8.48 25.24 -12.94
CA MET A 172 -7.62 25.04 -14.13
C MET A 172 -7.88 23.67 -14.76
#